data_AF-A0A5B0X201-F1
#
_entry.id   AF-A0A5B0X201-F1
#
_cell.length_a   1.000
_cell.length_b   1.000
_cell.length_c   1.000
_cell.angle_alpha   90.00
_cell.angle_beta   90.00
_cell.angle_gamma   90.00
#
_symmetry.space_group_name_H-M   'P 1'
#
loop_
_entity.id
_entity.type
_entity.pdbx_description
1 polymer ?
#
loop_
_entity_poly.entity_id
_entity_poly.type
_entity_poly.pdbx_seq_one_letter_code
_entity_poly.pdbx_strand_id
1 'polypeptide(L)'
;MKTALHRGWLILLLWMPLGAHTGTITTPEIIAQTTSAALSCMRWMPVGMCFWLRCSIYECSVETSVKVGHYQPDAVVSSYNELGGNPWIEIRSTLGVAQQSAANGLLGSLLAVPIDSAGNRTEGGQGNKDHRNLVFRETDVIGHPVSSLTSVVASTGYLCNSQTTSFFPYFLSALDALSWRMEIPEMFYPASLIPGMREIGTWPLQTWGGVYPRTGWTTQAEEPKAAAINAQRAGDIVTRMGQPHIYVPITGGSSSRQRVWSPGALVEDKPDTGEWQMLLPKPESTCKVFGTNDLASITGWGGGRVDAQGDYAWNLWRPYSCCQDRGIFLFNIDWINYPP
;
A
#
# COMPACT_ATOMS: atom_id res chain seq x y z
N MET A 1 -55.62 37.08 -33.57
CA MET A 1 -54.19 36.78 -33.33
C MET A 1 -53.96 36.86 -31.83
N LYS A 2 -53.76 35.72 -31.15
CA LYS A 2 -53.47 35.65 -29.71
C LYS A 2 -52.03 35.15 -29.56
N THR A 3 -51.15 35.99 -29.01
CA THR A 3 -49.76 35.64 -28.67
C THR A 3 -49.73 34.96 -27.31
N ALA A 4 -49.35 33.69 -27.27
CA ALA A 4 -49.04 32.96 -26.05
C ALA A 4 -47.53 33.01 -25.80
N LEU A 5 -47.09 33.72 -24.76
CA LEU A 5 -45.71 33.63 -24.28
C LEU A 5 -45.56 32.33 -23.47
N HIS A 6 -44.77 31.37 -23.98
CA HIS A 6 -44.25 30.27 -23.19
C HIS A 6 -42.99 30.72 -22.44
N ARG A 7 -43.09 30.82 -21.12
CA ARG A 7 -41.95 30.95 -20.20
C ARG A 7 -41.30 29.57 -20.05
N GLY A 8 -40.21 29.32 -20.79
CA GLY A 8 -39.33 28.19 -20.53
C GLY A 8 -38.44 28.50 -19.31
N TRP A 9 -38.62 27.76 -18.22
CA TRP A 9 -37.69 27.77 -17.08
C TRP A 9 -36.53 26.82 -17.40
N LEU A 10 -35.37 27.39 -17.72
CA LEU A 10 -34.10 26.67 -17.80
C LEU A 10 -33.60 26.37 -16.39
N ILE A 11 -33.67 25.10 -15.97
CA ILE A 11 -33.01 24.62 -14.76
C ILE A 11 -31.52 24.48 -15.09
N LEU A 12 -30.72 25.45 -14.64
CA LEU A 12 -29.25 25.35 -14.61
C LEU A 12 -28.87 24.30 -13.55
N LEU A 13 -28.54 23.09 -14.01
CA LEU A 13 -27.83 22.11 -13.20
C LEU A 13 -26.41 22.65 -12.96
N LEU A 14 -26.15 23.11 -11.74
CA LEU A 14 -24.82 23.41 -11.24
C LEU A 14 -23.98 22.12 -11.28
N TRP A 15 -23.19 21.95 -12.34
CA TRP A 15 -22.07 21.02 -12.32
C TRP A 15 -21.05 21.55 -11.30
N MET A 16 -21.02 20.95 -10.11
CA MET A 16 -19.88 21.11 -9.22
C MET A 16 -18.67 20.50 -9.93
N PRO A 17 -17.58 21.27 -10.15
CA PRO A 17 -16.35 20.70 -10.68
C PRO A 17 -15.86 19.64 -9.68
N LEU A 18 -15.54 18.44 -10.17
CA LEU A 18 -14.79 17.45 -9.41
C LEU A 18 -13.50 18.12 -8.95
N GLY A 19 -13.34 18.33 -7.64
CA GLY A 19 -12.16 18.95 -7.08
C GLY A 19 -10.94 18.07 -7.36
N ALA A 20 -9.98 18.60 -8.10
CA ALA A 20 -8.63 18.05 -8.14
C ALA A 20 -7.92 18.50 -6.87
N HIS A 21 -7.30 17.56 -6.18
CA HIS A 21 -6.42 17.85 -5.06
C HIS A 21 -4.98 17.99 -5.59
N THR A 22 -4.14 18.74 -4.90
CA THR A 22 -2.69 18.74 -5.14
C THR A 22 -2.06 18.55 -3.78
N GLY A 23 -1.53 17.35 -3.54
CA GLY A 23 -1.19 16.91 -2.20
C GLY A 23 0.25 16.48 -2.05
N THR A 24 1.01 17.21 -1.25
CA THR A 24 2.16 16.65 -0.54
C THR A 24 1.72 16.28 0.88
N ILE A 25 2.41 15.33 1.51
CA ILE A 25 2.14 14.95 2.89
C ILE A 25 3.42 15.00 3.72
N THR A 26 3.26 15.41 4.98
CA THR A 26 4.31 15.45 6.00
C THR A 26 4.18 14.29 6.98
N THR A 27 5.25 13.96 7.68
CA THR A 27 5.22 12.92 8.73
C THR A 27 4.16 13.17 9.80
N PRO A 28 3.98 14.40 10.35
CA PRO A 28 2.92 14.67 11.32
C PRO A 28 1.51 14.42 10.75
N GLU A 29 1.27 14.74 9.48
CA GLU A 29 0.00 14.47 8.81
C GLU A 29 -0.24 12.97 8.64
N ILE A 30 0.78 12.19 8.24
CA ILE A 30 0.70 10.72 8.18
C ILE A 30 0.31 10.19 9.56
N ILE A 31 1.00 10.59 10.63
CA ILE A 31 0.71 10.14 12.00
C ILE A 31 -0.72 10.54 12.40
N ALA A 32 -1.14 11.78 12.12
CA ALA A 32 -2.47 12.27 12.47
C ALA A 32 -3.59 11.50 11.73
N GLN A 33 -3.45 11.32 10.41
CA GLN A 33 -4.42 10.59 9.59
C GLN A 33 -4.47 9.10 9.99
N THR A 34 -3.32 8.48 10.24
CA THR A 34 -3.25 7.09 10.75
C THR A 34 -3.97 6.95 12.09
N THR A 35 -3.72 7.88 13.01
CA THR A 35 -4.37 7.88 14.33
C THR A 35 -5.88 8.07 14.22
N SER A 36 -6.33 8.93 13.29
CA SER A 36 -7.76 9.14 13.04
C SER A 36 -8.48 7.90 12.51
N ALA A 37 -7.76 7.03 11.80
CA ALA A 37 -8.28 5.77 11.27
C ALA A 37 -8.05 4.57 12.21
N ALA A 38 -7.32 4.74 13.32
CA ALA A 38 -6.94 3.63 14.20
C ALA A 38 -8.15 2.82 14.69
N LEU A 39 -9.26 3.48 15.03
CA LEU A 39 -10.46 2.80 15.52
C LEU A 39 -11.12 1.88 14.48
N SER A 40 -11.07 2.25 13.20
CA SER A 40 -11.69 1.47 12.11
C SER A 40 -10.73 0.44 11.53
N CYS A 41 -9.44 0.78 11.43
CA CYS A 41 -8.43 -0.03 10.77
C CYS A 41 -7.78 -1.05 11.70
N MET A 42 -7.48 -0.69 12.95
CA MET A 42 -6.71 -1.54 13.85
C MET A 42 -7.44 -2.83 14.23
N ARG A 43 -8.78 -2.81 14.30
CA ARG A 43 -9.62 -4.00 14.58
C ARG A 43 -9.06 -4.87 15.71
N TRP A 44 -8.70 -4.24 16.82
CA TRP A 44 -8.08 -4.91 17.96
C TRP A 44 -9.05 -5.89 18.61
N MET A 45 -8.59 -7.11 18.90
CA MET A 45 -9.38 -8.12 19.60
C MET A 45 -8.51 -9.14 20.36
N PRO A 46 -9.02 -9.70 21.48
CA PRO A 46 -8.39 -10.84 22.13
C PRO A 46 -8.72 -12.13 21.36
N VAL A 47 -7.70 -12.76 20.78
CA VAL A 47 -7.86 -13.92 19.86
C VAL A 47 -7.59 -15.26 20.52
N GLY A 48 -6.84 -15.25 21.63
CA GLY A 48 -6.37 -16.48 22.24
C GLY A 48 -5.58 -16.28 23.54
N MET A 49 -4.91 -17.34 23.96
CA MET A 49 -4.07 -17.42 25.15
C MET A 49 -2.76 -18.13 24.82
N CYS A 50 -1.66 -17.64 25.39
CA CYS A 50 -0.36 -18.28 25.34
C CYS A 50 0.04 -18.84 26.70
N PHE A 51 0.68 -20.01 26.68
CA PHE A 51 1.19 -20.70 27.85
C PHE A 51 2.71 -20.74 27.80
N TRP A 52 3.32 -20.43 28.93
CA TRP A 52 4.76 -20.26 29.08
C TRP A 52 5.25 -21.01 30.31
N LEU A 53 6.46 -21.52 30.26
CA LEU A 53 7.14 -22.09 31.41
C LEU A 53 8.11 -21.06 31.97
N ARG A 54 7.93 -20.70 33.23
CA ARG A 54 8.84 -19.83 33.97
C ARG A 54 9.49 -20.63 35.09
N CYS A 55 10.79 -20.87 34.96
CA CYS A 55 11.58 -21.57 35.97
C CYS A 55 12.40 -20.59 36.81
N SER A 56 12.30 -20.75 38.12
CA SER A 56 13.29 -20.27 39.08
C SER A 56 14.30 -21.39 39.36
N ILE A 57 15.30 -21.12 40.20
CA ILE A 57 16.29 -22.13 40.63
C ILE A 57 15.70 -23.28 41.46
N TYR A 58 14.49 -23.14 41.98
CA TYR A 58 13.86 -24.15 42.86
C TYR A 58 12.53 -24.69 42.33
N GLU A 59 11.86 -23.98 41.43
CA GLU A 59 10.51 -24.33 40.98
C GLU A 59 10.21 -23.77 39.58
N CYS A 60 9.46 -24.53 38.78
CA CYS A 60 8.89 -24.06 37.51
C CYS A 60 7.38 -23.92 37.62
N SER A 61 6.84 -22.81 37.14
CA SER A 61 5.40 -22.54 37.08
C SER A 61 4.98 -22.27 35.63
N VAL A 62 3.73 -22.62 35.32
CA VAL A 62 3.12 -22.27 34.04
C VAL A 62 2.48 -20.89 34.16
N GLU A 63 2.95 -19.97 33.33
CA GLU A 63 2.46 -18.60 33.21
C GLU A 63 1.60 -18.47 31.97
N THR A 64 0.61 -17.59 32.01
CA THR A 64 -0.27 -17.33 30.86
C THR A 64 -0.24 -15.87 30.45
N SER A 65 -0.33 -15.60 29.15
CA SER A 65 -0.58 -14.26 28.62
C SER A 65 -1.68 -14.27 27.57
N VAL A 66 -2.45 -13.17 27.50
CA VAL A 66 -3.49 -13.01 26.47
C VAL A 66 -2.82 -12.86 25.11
N LYS A 67 -3.33 -13.58 24.11
CA LYS A 67 -2.99 -13.38 22.70
C LYS A 67 -3.94 -12.35 22.12
N VAL A 68 -3.37 -11.29 21.58
CA VAL A 68 -4.11 -10.19 20.94
C VAL A 68 -3.87 -10.24 19.44
N GLY A 69 -4.90 -9.93 18.66
CA GLY A 69 -4.85 -9.76 17.23
C GLY A 69 -5.27 -8.34 16.88
N HIS A 70 -4.50 -7.66 16.04
CA HIS A 70 -4.85 -6.34 15.50
C HIS A 70 -4.09 -6.05 14.21
N TYR A 71 -4.63 -5.16 13.40
CA TYR A 71 -4.00 -4.62 12.21
C TYR A 71 -3.15 -3.42 12.59
N GLN A 72 -1.94 -3.37 12.05
CA GLN A 72 -1.00 -2.29 12.30
C GLN A 72 -0.53 -1.68 10.99
N PRO A 73 -0.28 -0.36 10.92
CA PRO A 73 0.26 0.25 9.71
C PRO A 73 1.75 -0.10 9.63
N ASP A 74 2.10 -0.99 8.69
CA ASP A 74 3.47 -1.47 8.50
C ASP A 74 4.29 -0.48 7.69
N ALA A 75 3.71 0.05 6.61
CA ALA A 75 4.39 0.91 5.67
C ALA A 75 3.48 2.02 5.14
N VAL A 76 4.11 3.11 4.74
CA VAL A 76 3.53 4.11 3.84
C VAL A 76 4.01 3.76 2.43
N VAL A 77 3.08 3.61 1.52
CA VAL A 77 3.34 3.32 0.10
C VAL A 77 2.95 4.55 -0.71
N SER A 78 3.93 5.15 -1.38
CA SER A 78 3.72 6.31 -2.25
C SER A 78 3.77 5.87 -3.70
N SER A 79 2.84 6.33 -4.54
CA SER A 79 2.87 6.13 -5.99
C SER A 79 2.74 7.48 -6.69
N TYR A 80 3.70 7.80 -7.57
CA TYR A 80 3.89 9.16 -8.08
C TYR A 80 4.50 9.17 -9.49
N ASN A 81 4.39 10.32 -10.17
CA ASN A 81 4.76 10.46 -11.58
C ASN A 81 6.25 10.71 -11.82
N GLU A 82 6.87 11.57 -11.01
CA GLU A 82 8.20 12.13 -11.26
C GLU A 82 9.29 11.41 -10.47
N LEU A 83 10.38 11.00 -11.11
CA LEU A 83 11.49 10.31 -10.47
C LEU A 83 12.10 11.15 -9.32
N GLY A 84 12.11 10.57 -8.12
CA GLY A 84 12.53 11.26 -6.90
C GLY A 84 11.51 12.30 -6.40
N GLY A 85 10.30 12.33 -6.97
CA GLY A 85 9.20 13.24 -6.65
C GLY A 85 8.25 12.73 -5.58
N ASN A 86 8.68 11.85 -4.66
CA ASN A 86 7.81 11.24 -3.65
C ASN A 86 6.94 12.31 -2.92
N PRO A 87 5.62 12.11 -2.79
CA PRO A 87 4.74 13.10 -2.15
C PRO A 87 4.98 13.26 -0.65
N TRP A 88 5.64 12.30 -0.01
CA TRP A 88 6.09 12.42 1.37
C TRP A 88 7.36 13.28 1.43
N ILE A 89 7.20 14.52 1.91
CA ILE A 89 8.21 15.59 1.82
C ILE A 89 9.56 15.20 2.43
N GLU A 90 9.56 14.57 3.60
CA GLU A 90 10.78 14.17 4.30
C GLU A 90 11.52 13.05 3.58
N ILE A 91 10.79 12.11 2.96
CA ILE A 91 11.39 11.05 2.15
C ILE A 91 11.92 11.60 0.84
N ARG A 92 11.17 12.49 0.19
CA ARG A 92 11.62 13.19 -1.03
C ARG A 92 12.91 13.95 -0.81
N SER A 93 13.01 14.70 0.28
CA SER A 93 14.21 15.52 0.56
C SER A 93 15.45 14.68 0.91
N THR A 94 15.27 13.47 1.44
CA THR A 94 16.37 12.58 1.85
C THR A 94 16.77 11.57 0.77
N LEU A 95 15.81 11.00 0.04
CA LEU A 95 16.05 9.92 -0.93
C LEU A 95 15.92 10.36 -2.39
N GLY A 96 15.22 11.47 -2.69
CA GLY A 96 14.90 11.85 -4.07
C GLY A 96 16.14 12.08 -4.94
N VAL A 97 17.15 12.77 -4.42
CA VAL A 97 18.43 12.98 -5.13
C VAL A 97 19.17 11.67 -5.34
N ALA A 98 19.17 10.78 -4.33
CA ALA A 98 19.81 9.47 -4.44
C ALA A 98 19.13 8.62 -5.53
N GLN A 99 17.79 8.62 -5.57
CA GLN A 99 17.00 7.93 -6.60
C GLN A 99 17.30 8.47 -8.00
N GLN A 100 17.34 9.79 -8.19
CA GLN A 100 17.69 10.41 -9.47
C GLN A 100 19.11 10.05 -9.90
N SER A 101 20.07 10.07 -8.97
CA SER A 101 21.47 9.74 -9.26
C SER A 101 21.67 8.26 -9.61
N ALA A 102 20.98 7.35 -8.92
CA ALA A 102 21.05 5.92 -9.18
C ALA A 102 20.45 5.57 -10.54
N ALA A 103 19.30 6.16 -10.89
CA ALA A 103 18.65 5.95 -12.17
C ALA A 103 19.51 6.50 -13.33
N ASN A 104 20.05 7.71 -13.20
CA ASN A 104 20.92 8.35 -14.20
C ASN A 104 22.33 7.73 -14.30
N GLY A 105 22.77 7.03 -13.25
CA GLY A 105 24.11 6.47 -13.13
C GLY A 105 24.25 5.12 -13.83
N LEU A 106 24.67 4.10 -13.06
CA LEU A 106 25.00 2.78 -13.60
C LEU A 106 23.82 2.11 -14.30
N LEU A 107 22.58 2.33 -13.86
CA LEU A 107 21.38 1.73 -14.46
C LEU A 107 21.09 2.32 -15.85
N GLY A 108 21.21 3.63 -16.02
CA GLY A 108 21.03 4.31 -17.30
C GLY A 108 22.16 4.15 -18.32
N SER A 109 23.39 3.89 -17.84
CA SER A 109 24.58 3.76 -18.68
C SER A 109 24.90 2.32 -19.07
N LEU A 110 24.51 1.33 -18.26
CA LEU A 110 24.77 -0.10 -18.52
C LEU A 110 23.57 -0.82 -19.15
N LEU A 111 22.36 -0.34 -18.89
CA LEU A 111 21.13 -0.82 -19.49
C LEU A 111 20.51 0.38 -20.22
N ALA A 112 20.14 0.24 -21.49
CA ALA A 112 19.46 1.31 -22.25
C ALA A 112 18.00 1.50 -21.77
N VAL A 113 17.82 1.66 -20.46
CA VAL A 113 16.51 1.83 -19.82
C VAL A 113 16.16 3.32 -19.91
N PRO A 114 14.97 3.67 -20.44
CA PRO A 114 14.50 5.06 -20.40
C PRO A 114 14.43 5.55 -18.95
N ILE A 115 15.24 6.57 -18.64
CA ILE A 115 15.42 7.13 -17.29
C ILE A 115 14.51 8.34 -17.07
N ASP A 116 14.02 8.94 -18.15
CA ASP A 116 13.07 10.02 -18.06
C ASP A 116 11.80 9.48 -17.40
N SER A 117 11.37 10.16 -16.34
CA SER A 117 10.05 9.92 -15.77
C SER A 117 9.07 10.00 -16.92
N ALA A 118 8.29 8.94 -17.17
CA ALA A 118 7.38 8.92 -18.32
C ALA A 118 6.25 9.96 -18.22
N GLY A 119 6.33 10.87 -17.24
CA GLY A 119 5.31 11.82 -16.88
C GLY A 119 3.97 11.12 -16.69
N ASN A 120 2.90 11.91 -16.69
CA ASN A 120 1.57 11.38 -16.57
C ASN A 120 1.07 10.62 -17.84
N ARG A 121 1.92 10.37 -18.86
CA ARG A 121 1.43 9.99 -20.21
C ARG A 121 2.42 9.14 -20.99
N THR A 122 1.99 7.95 -21.39
CA THR A 122 2.73 7.10 -22.32
C THR A 122 2.96 7.71 -23.68
N GLU A 123 4.03 7.21 -24.29
CA GLU A 123 4.32 7.19 -25.73
C GLU A 123 3.08 7.48 -26.58
N GLY A 124 2.96 8.74 -26.98
CA GLY A 124 2.17 9.11 -28.13
C GLY A 124 3.10 9.10 -29.32
N GLY A 125 2.89 8.18 -30.25
CA GLY A 125 3.38 8.37 -31.61
C GLY A 125 2.91 9.73 -32.13
N GLN A 126 3.67 10.29 -33.08
CA GLN A 126 3.35 11.55 -33.72
C GLN A 126 1.93 11.47 -34.34
N GLY A 127 0.92 12.10 -33.72
CA GLY A 127 -0.42 12.16 -34.32
C GLY A 127 -1.67 12.12 -33.44
N ASN A 128 -1.59 12.13 -32.10
CA ASN A 128 -2.77 12.25 -31.22
C ASN A 128 -3.87 11.16 -31.39
N LYS A 129 -3.56 10.02 -32.00
CA LYS A 129 -4.52 8.93 -32.27
C LYS A 129 -4.39 7.71 -31.37
N ASP A 130 -3.37 7.66 -30.51
CA ASP A 130 -3.13 6.51 -29.64
C ASP A 130 -3.87 6.63 -28.30
N HIS A 131 -4.39 5.51 -27.81
CA HIS A 131 -5.09 5.40 -26.55
C HIS A 131 -4.15 5.73 -25.38
N ARG A 132 -4.47 6.77 -24.61
CA ARG A 132 -3.64 7.30 -23.50
C ARG A 132 -3.95 6.65 -22.14
N ASN A 133 -4.17 5.35 -22.11
CA ASN A 133 -4.55 4.62 -20.89
C ASN A 133 -3.40 3.79 -20.30
N LEU A 134 -2.26 3.71 -20.97
CA LEU A 134 -1.05 3.16 -20.36
C LEU A 134 -0.38 4.30 -19.57
N VAL A 135 0.02 4.01 -18.34
CA VAL A 135 0.53 5.01 -17.40
C VAL A 135 1.67 4.40 -16.62
N PHE A 136 2.76 5.15 -16.45
CA PHE A 136 3.88 4.76 -15.61
C PHE A 136 3.81 5.46 -14.27
N ARG A 137 4.20 4.76 -13.19
CA ARG A 137 4.39 5.36 -11.87
C ARG A 137 5.64 4.82 -11.20
N GLU A 138 6.35 5.73 -10.55
CA GLU A 138 7.29 5.36 -9.51
C GLU A 138 6.52 4.96 -8.25
N THR A 139 7.09 4.06 -7.45
CA THR A 139 6.48 3.60 -6.22
C THR A 139 7.53 3.26 -5.18
N ASP A 140 7.36 3.81 -3.99
CA ASP A 140 8.23 3.59 -2.85
C ASP A 140 7.45 2.98 -1.69
N VAL A 141 8.07 2.03 -0.99
CA VAL A 141 7.55 1.47 0.26
C VAL A 141 8.50 1.85 1.39
N ILE A 142 8.00 2.67 2.31
CA ILE A 142 8.77 3.16 3.45
C ILE A 142 8.12 2.69 4.74
N GLY A 143 8.91 2.19 5.69
CA GLY A 143 8.41 1.76 6.99
C GLY A 143 7.68 2.88 7.73
N HIS A 144 6.52 2.56 8.29
CA HIS A 144 5.59 3.55 8.81
C HIS A 144 6.16 4.31 10.02
N PRO A 145 5.95 5.64 10.15
CA PRO A 145 6.53 6.43 11.23
C PRO A 145 6.14 5.93 12.63
N VAL A 146 4.90 5.45 12.79
CA VAL A 146 4.41 4.93 14.07
C VAL A 146 4.93 3.54 14.45
N SER A 147 5.65 2.84 13.58
CA SER A 147 6.17 1.49 13.90
C SER A 147 7.11 1.53 15.10
N SER A 148 7.87 2.62 15.28
CA SER A 148 8.71 2.86 16.45
C SER A 148 7.89 2.97 17.75
N LEU A 149 6.70 3.56 17.71
CA LEU A 149 5.80 3.69 18.86
C LEU A 149 5.28 2.32 19.32
N THR A 150 5.00 1.42 18.38
CA THR A 150 4.50 0.07 18.67
C THR A 150 5.51 -0.72 19.52
N SER A 151 6.81 -0.51 19.30
CA SER A 151 7.88 -1.14 20.08
C SER A 151 7.96 -0.68 21.54
N VAL A 152 7.53 0.55 21.83
CA VAL A 152 7.50 1.13 23.19
C VAL A 152 6.34 0.52 23.99
N VAL A 153 5.16 0.47 23.37
CA VAL A 153 3.92 -0.04 23.99
C VAL A 153 3.77 -1.56 23.91
N ALA A 154 4.57 -2.25 23.09
CA ALA A 154 4.63 -3.70 23.02
C ALA A 154 4.89 -4.37 24.39
N SER A 155 5.61 -3.67 25.29
CA SER A 155 5.86 -4.14 26.65
C SER A 155 4.57 -4.38 27.47
N THR A 156 3.47 -3.71 27.11
CA THR A 156 2.17 -3.84 27.79
C THR A 156 1.45 -5.16 27.45
N GLY A 157 1.85 -5.86 26.38
CA GLY A 157 1.18 -7.06 25.91
C GLY A 157 -0.10 -6.82 25.11
N TYR A 158 -0.54 -5.56 24.96
CA TYR A 158 -1.78 -5.22 24.24
C TYR A 158 -1.58 -4.84 22.78
N LEU A 159 -0.35 -4.51 22.36
CA LEU A 159 -0.02 -4.22 20.97
C LEU A 159 1.17 -5.05 20.54
N CYS A 160 1.20 -5.40 19.26
CA CYS A 160 2.22 -6.27 18.69
C CYS A 160 3.35 -5.43 18.14
N ASN A 161 4.59 -5.88 18.35
CA ASN A 161 5.72 -5.22 17.72
C ASN A 161 5.63 -5.33 16.19
N SER A 162 5.83 -4.21 15.48
CA SER A 162 5.94 -4.21 14.02
C SER A 162 7.13 -5.04 13.54
N GLN A 163 7.06 -5.56 12.32
CA GLN A 163 8.23 -6.04 11.59
C GLN A 163 8.97 -4.92 10.85
N THR A 164 8.35 -3.75 10.77
CA THR A 164 8.90 -2.63 10.00
C THR A 164 9.68 -1.65 10.86
N THR A 165 10.81 -1.20 10.35
CA THR A 165 11.59 -0.11 10.93
C THR A 165 11.08 1.22 10.38
N SER A 166 10.80 2.15 11.29
CA SER A 166 10.31 3.48 10.97
C SER A 166 11.24 4.21 9.98
N PHE A 167 10.68 4.79 8.92
CA PHE A 167 11.39 5.50 7.84
C PHE A 167 12.38 4.66 7.02
N PHE A 168 12.43 3.33 7.21
CA PHE A 168 13.33 2.48 6.45
C PHE A 168 12.78 2.20 5.04
N PRO A 169 13.55 2.41 3.96
CA PRO A 169 13.10 2.14 2.60
C PRO A 169 13.15 0.63 2.30
N TYR A 170 11.99 -0.01 2.22
CA TYR A 170 11.87 -1.43 1.87
C TYR A 170 11.88 -1.65 0.35
N PHE A 171 11.36 -0.69 -0.41
CA PHE A 171 11.39 -0.72 -1.87
C PHE A 171 11.45 0.70 -2.42
N LEU A 172 12.29 0.91 -3.42
CA LEU A 172 12.40 2.14 -4.18
C LEU A 172 12.44 1.76 -5.66
N SER A 173 11.36 2.01 -6.39
CA SER A 173 11.23 1.63 -7.81
C SER A 173 12.35 2.17 -8.70
N ALA A 174 12.89 3.34 -8.37
CA ALA A 174 14.02 3.97 -9.05
C ALA A 174 15.28 3.10 -9.07
N LEU A 175 15.50 2.29 -8.03
CA LEU A 175 16.66 1.39 -7.94
C LEU A 175 16.40 0.07 -8.66
N ASP A 176 15.14 -0.31 -8.81
CA ASP A 176 14.69 -1.57 -9.39
C ASP A 176 14.38 -1.44 -10.90
N ALA A 177 15.22 -0.71 -11.64
CA ALA A 177 14.87 -0.29 -13.00
C ALA A 177 14.58 -1.47 -13.96
N LEU A 178 15.29 -2.60 -13.84
CA LEU A 178 15.08 -3.75 -14.72
C LEU A 178 13.68 -4.35 -14.54
N SER A 179 13.31 -4.71 -13.32
CA SER A 179 12.02 -5.35 -13.05
C SER A 179 10.88 -4.35 -13.08
N TRP A 180 11.09 -3.15 -12.51
CA TRP A 180 10.04 -2.14 -12.43
C TRP A 180 9.76 -1.44 -13.75
N ARG A 181 10.76 -1.19 -14.62
CA ARG A 181 10.57 -0.42 -15.87
C ARG A 181 10.51 -1.30 -17.12
N MET A 182 11.23 -2.41 -17.15
CA MET A 182 11.28 -3.32 -18.31
C MET A 182 10.39 -4.55 -18.14
N GLU A 183 9.76 -4.71 -16.97
CA GLU A 183 8.94 -5.88 -16.64
C GLU A 183 9.71 -7.20 -16.63
N ILE A 184 11.06 -7.18 -16.63
CA ILE A 184 11.89 -8.39 -16.67
C ILE A 184 12.40 -8.70 -15.27
N PRO A 185 12.21 -9.92 -14.72
CA PRO A 185 11.64 -11.11 -15.37
C PRO A 185 10.13 -11.30 -15.15
N GLU A 186 9.45 -10.30 -14.59
CA GLU A 186 8.04 -10.36 -14.21
C GLU A 186 7.10 -10.77 -15.35
N MET A 187 7.39 -10.41 -16.61
CA MET A 187 6.62 -10.79 -17.80
C MET A 187 6.53 -12.32 -18.02
N PHE A 188 7.46 -13.09 -17.46
CA PHE A 188 7.50 -14.55 -17.62
C PHE A 188 6.64 -15.29 -16.60
N TYR A 189 6.09 -14.61 -15.59
CA TYR A 189 5.14 -15.25 -14.68
C TYR A 189 3.84 -15.59 -15.42
N PRO A 190 3.22 -16.75 -15.14
CA PRO A 190 1.94 -17.11 -15.76
C PRO A 190 0.86 -16.04 -15.59
N ALA A 191 0.85 -15.33 -14.45
CA ALA A 191 -0.13 -14.27 -14.17
C ALA A 191 0.05 -13.02 -15.05
N SER A 192 1.23 -12.83 -15.68
CA SER A 192 1.47 -11.76 -16.66
C SER A 192 0.90 -12.10 -18.05
N LEU A 193 0.66 -13.39 -18.33
CA LEU A 193 0.28 -13.88 -19.65
C LEU A 193 -1.17 -14.37 -19.73
N ILE A 194 -1.76 -14.78 -18.60
CA ILE A 194 -3.11 -15.34 -18.53
C ILE A 194 -4.02 -14.34 -17.82
N PRO A 195 -4.92 -13.66 -18.56
CA PRO A 195 -5.90 -12.75 -17.97
C PRO A 195 -6.76 -13.44 -16.91
N GLY A 196 -7.14 -12.71 -15.86
CA GLY A 196 -7.96 -13.26 -14.78
C GLY A 196 -7.17 -13.87 -13.63
N MET A 197 -5.86 -14.02 -13.76
CA MET A 197 -4.99 -14.43 -12.65
C MET A 197 -4.44 -13.21 -11.94
N ARG A 198 -4.46 -13.24 -10.60
CA ARG A 198 -3.91 -12.17 -9.73
C ARG A 198 -4.44 -10.78 -10.11
N GLU A 199 -5.76 -10.68 -10.29
CA GLU A 199 -6.45 -9.43 -10.63
C GLU A 199 -6.87 -8.67 -9.38
N ILE A 200 -6.80 -7.34 -9.45
CA ILE A 200 -7.34 -6.46 -8.41
C ILE A 200 -8.79 -6.15 -8.77
N GLY A 201 -9.72 -6.81 -8.09
CA GLY A 201 -11.15 -6.77 -8.37
C GLY A 201 -11.69 -8.07 -8.98
N THR A 202 -12.96 -8.06 -9.37
CA THR A 202 -13.67 -9.23 -9.89
C THR A 202 -13.58 -9.35 -11.41
N TRP A 203 -12.62 -10.14 -11.91
CA TRP A 203 -12.56 -10.51 -13.33
C TRP A 203 -13.75 -11.40 -13.76
N PRO A 204 -14.32 -11.26 -14.99
CA PRO A 204 -13.96 -10.30 -16.04
C PRO A 204 -14.76 -8.99 -15.95
N LEU A 205 -15.72 -8.92 -15.03
CA LEU A 205 -16.75 -7.88 -15.05
C LEU A 205 -16.26 -6.54 -14.51
N GLN A 206 -15.38 -6.55 -13.52
CA GLN A 206 -14.81 -5.36 -12.89
C GLN A 206 -13.43 -5.66 -12.34
N THR A 207 -12.39 -5.47 -13.14
CA THR A 207 -11.00 -5.48 -12.68
C THR A 207 -10.39 -4.09 -12.84
N TRP A 208 -9.59 -3.68 -11.87
CA TRP A 208 -8.73 -2.51 -12.00
C TRP A 208 -7.47 -2.86 -12.80
N GLY A 209 -7.02 -4.11 -12.72
CA GLY A 209 -5.88 -4.62 -13.46
C GLY A 209 -5.13 -5.72 -12.71
N GLY A 210 -4.20 -6.37 -13.40
CA GLY A 210 -3.38 -7.44 -12.84
C GLY A 210 -2.27 -6.93 -11.92
N VAL A 211 -1.98 -7.69 -10.87
CA VAL A 211 -0.76 -7.51 -10.05
C VAL A 211 0.48 -7.84 -10.88
N TYR A 212 0.41 -8.83 -11.77
CA TYR A 212 1.52 -9.21 -12.64
C TYR A 212 1.37 -8.61 -14.06
N PRO A 213 2.46 -8.22 -14.72
CA PRO A 213 3.81 -8.12 -14.18
C PRO A 213 3.90 -7.02 -13.10
N ARG A 214 4.72 -7.20 -12.06
CA ARG A 214 4.86 -6.20 -10.98
C ARG A 214 5.78 -5.07 -11.41
N THR A 215 5.24 -4.21 -12.28
CA THR A 215 5.93 -3.07 -12.91
C THR A 215 5.27 -1.73 -12.54
N GLY A 216 5.97 -0.64 -12.87
CA GLY A 216 5.45 0.72 -12.90
C GLY A 216 4.37 0.96 -13.95
N TRP A 217 4.30 0.14 -15.01
CA TRP A 217 3.33 0.32 -16.09
C TRP A 217 1.96 -0.27 -15.79
N THR A 218 0.90 0.52 -15.95
CA THR A 218 -0.49 0.07 -15.76
C THR A 218 -1.38 0.59 -16.88
N THR A 219 -2.28 -0.26 -17.38
CA THR A 219 -3.32 0.11 -18.33
C THR A 219 -4.61 0.46 -17.59
N GLN A 220 -4.73 1.72 -17.16
CA GLN A 220 -5.91 2.24 -16.47
C GLN A 220 -6.28 3.65 -16.93
N ALA A 221 -7.58 3.84 -17.18
CA ALA A 221 -8.13 5.15 -17.54
C ALA A 221 -8.26 6.09 -16.33
N GLU A 222 -8.47 5.54 -15.13
CA GLU A 222 -8.53 6.30 -13.89
C GLU A 222 -7.16 6.31 -13.21
N GLU A 223 -6.51 7.47 -13.18
CA GLU A 223 -5.20 7.65 -12.53
C GLU A 223 -5.12 7.18 -11.07
N PRO A 224 -6.16 7.36 -10.22
CA PRO A 224 -6.12 6.85 -8.86
C PRO A 224 -6.07 5.31 -8.80
N LYS A 225 -6.77 4.63 -9.73
CA LYS A 225 -6.75 3.16 -9.80
C LYS A 225 -5.40 2.67 -10.30
N ALA A 226 -4.82 3.32 -11.30
CA ALA A 226 -3.45 3.06 -11.75
C ALA A 226 -2.47 3.11 -10.57
N ALA A 227 -2.49 4.21 -9.81
CA ALA A 227 -1.62 4.40 -8.65
C ALA A 227 -1.86 3.36 -7.54
N ALA A 228 -3.12 2.97 -7.29
CA ALA A 228 -3.45 1.91 -6.33
C ALA A 228 -2.92 0.53 -6.77
N ILE A 229 -2.97 0.21 -8.07
CA ILE A 229 -2.38 -1.03 -8.61
C ILE A 229 -0.87 -1.05 -8.38
N ASN A 230 -0.17 0.06 -8.69
CA ASN A 230 1.27 0.16 -8.44
C ASN A 230 1.61 0.02 -6.94
N ALA A 231 0.82 0.63 -6.06
CA ALA A 231 0.96 0.46 -4.60
C ALA A 231 0.75 -1.00 -4.17
N GLN A 232 -0.27 -1.69 -4.71
CA GLN A 232 -0.50 -3.11 -4.45
C GLN A 232 0.68 -3.97 -4.90
N ARG A 233 1.24 -3.71 -6.08
CA ARG A 233 2.41 -4.43 -6.63
C ARG A 233 3.62 -4.28 -5.73
N ALA A 234 3.94 -3.05 -5.32
CA ALA A 234 5.04 -2.79 -4.40
C ALA A 234 4.83 -3.47 -3.03
N GLY A 235 3.59 -3.44 -2.52
CA GLY A 235 3.19 -4.18 -1.32
C GLY A 235 3.34 -5.70 -1.45
N ASP A 236 2.97 -6.29 -2.60
CA ASP A 236 3.15 -7.72 -2.89
C ASP A 236 4.64 -8.10 -2.95
N ILE A 237 5.50 -7.25 -3.51
CA ILE A 237 6.96 -7.48 -3.56
C ILE A 237 7.55 -7.52 -2.15
N VAL A 238 7.36 -6.45 -1.36
CA VAL A 238 8.01 -6.30 -0.05
C VAL A 238 7.52 -7.31 0.99
N THR A 239 6.31 -7.84 0.85
CA THR A 239 5.76 -8.83 1.79
C THR A 239 6.09 -10.28 1.42
N ARG A 240 6.94 -10.49 0.41
CA ARG A 240 7.41 -11.81 -0.04
C ARG A 240 8.93 -11.92 0.02
N MET A 241 9.42 -13.14 0.10
CA MET A 241 10.85 -13.45 0.04
C MET A 241 11.28 -13.85 -1.37
N GLY A 242 12.54 -13.56 -1.72
CA GLY A 242 13.18 -14.06 -2.94
C GLY A 242 12.51 -13.58 -4.24
N GLN A 243 11.90 -12.39 -4.23
CA GLN A 243 11.34 -11.81 -5.45
C GLN A 243 12.47 -11.27 -6.34
N PRO A 244 12.34 -11.31 -7.68
CA PRO A 244 13.38 -10.86 -8.60
C PRO A 244 13.37 -9.32 -8.74
N HIS A 245 13.51 -8.62 -7.61
CA HIS A 245 13.49 -7.17 -7.49
C HIS A 245 14.64 -6.71 -6.58
N ILE A 246 15.00 -5.43 -6.66
CA ILE A 246 15.90 -4.78 -5.69
C ILE A 246 15.06 -4.23 -4.54
N TYR A 247 15.02 -4.97 -3.43
CA TYR A 247 14.19 -4.63 -2.28
C TYR A 247 14.71 -5.28 -1.00
N VAL A 248 14.19 -4.82 0.13
CA VAL A 248 14.33 -5.49 1.43
C VAL A 248 12.96 -6.07 1.80
N PRO A 249 12.86 -7.37 2.11
CA PRO A 249 11.59 -7.96 2.48
C PRO A 249 11.19 -7.58 3.91
N ILE A 250 9.93 -7.22 4.09
CA ILE A 250 9.29 -7.07 5.40
C ILE A 250 9.17 -8.47 6.00
N THR A 251 10.19 -8.84 6.77
CA THR A 251 10.29 -10.12 7.45
C THR A 251 10.44 -9.94 8.94
N GLY A 252 10.01 -10.96 9.67
CA GLY A 252 9.96 -10.94 11.12
C GLY A 252 11.30 -11.04 11.77
N GLY A 253 11.72 -9.95 12.41
CA GLY A 253 12.56 -10.06 13.59
C GLY A 253 11.73 -10.57 14.77
N SER A 254 12.26 -11.53 15.53
CA SER A 254 11.71 -11.86 16.84
C SER A 254 11.92 -10.67 17.78
N SER A 255 10.85 -10.15 18.37
CA SER A 255 10.98 -9.22 19.50
C SER A 255 11.41 -10.00 20.74
N SER A 256 12.39 -9.51 21.49
CA SER A 256 12.85 -10.14 22.74
C SER A 256 11.84 -10.08 23.89
N ARG A 257 10.71 -9.37 23.70
CA ARG A 257 9.71 -9.13 24.75
C ARG A 257 8.34 -9.73 24.44
N GLN A 258 8.16 -10.26 23.23
CA GLN A 258 6.88 -10.78 22.76
C GLN A 258 7.09 -11.91 21.77
N ARG A 259 6.19 -12.89 21.78
CA ARG A 259 6.06 -13.81 20.65
C ARG A 259 5.05 -13.20 19.68
N VAL A 260 5.51 -12.95 18.46
CA VAL A 260 4.71 -12.32 17.39
C VAL A 260 4.50 -13.33 16.28
N TRP A 261 3.25 -13.49 15.86
CA TRP A 261 2.86 -14.15 14.62
C TRP A 261 2.54 -13.06 13.62
N SER A 262 3.34 -13.07 12.56
CA SER A 262 3.31 -12.00 11.59
C SER A 262 2.54 -12.39 10.34
N PRO A 263 1.99 -11.40 9.61
CA PRO A 263 1.17 -11.67 8.45
C PRO A 263 1.99 -12.32 7.34
N GLY A 264 1.35 -13.25 6.63
CA GLY A 264 1.90 -13.82 5.39
C GLY A 264 1.90 -12.81 4.24
N ALA A 265 2.25 -13.24 3.03
CA ALA A 265 2.32 -12.34 1.88
C ALA A 265 1.01 -11.56 1.64
N LEU A 266 1.13 -10.30 1.20
CA LEU A 266 -0.02 -9.51 0.75
C LEU A 266 -0.64 -10.17 -0.48
N VAL A 267 -1.96 -10.25 -0.49
CA VAL A 267 -2.75 -10.72 -1.63
C VAL A 267 -3.88 -9.73 -1.86
N GLU A 268 -4.09 -9.37 -3.12
CA GLU A 268 -5.18 -8.52 -3.57
C GLU A 268 -6.54 -9.13 -3.21
N ASP A 269 -7.54 -8.26 -2.99
CA ASP A 269 -8.92 -8.61 -2.60
C ASP A 269 -9.06 -9.44 -1.31
N LYS A 270 -7.97 -9.63 -0.56
CA LYS A 270 -7.90 -10.46 0.65
C LYS A 270 -7.59 -9.63 1.89
N PRO A 271 -8.63 -9.14 2.61
CA PRO A 271 -8.45 -8.27 3.76
C PRO A 271 -7.74 -8.96 4.94
N ASP A 272 -7.75 -10.30 4.99
CA ASP A 272 -6.99 -11.14 5.94
C ASP A 272 -5.47 -11.10 5.70
N THR A 273 -5.01 -10.56 4.57
CA THR A 273 -3.58 -10.34 4.31
C THR A 273 -3.16 -8.89 4.45
N GLY A 274 -4.07 -7.94 4.27
CA GLY A 274 -3.81 -6.52 4.47
C GLY A 274 -4.86 -5.62 3.82
N GLU A 275 -4.89 -4.37 4.27
CA GLU A 275 -5.81 -3.35 3.79
C GLU A 275 -5.09 -2.02 3.60
N TRP A 276 -5.73 -1.13 2.84
CA TRP A 276 -5.20 0.15 2.47
C TRP A 276 -6.02 1.28 3.07
N GLN A 277 -5.33 2.30 3.58
CA GLN A 277 -5.92 3.58 3.96
C GLN A 277 -5.34 4.66 3.07
N MET A 278 -6.18 5.37 2.31
CA MET A 278 -5.71 6.50 1.52
C MET A 278 -5.30 7.66 2.44
N LEU A 279 -4.11 8.19 2.22
CA LEU A 279 -3.59 9.39 2.89
C LEU A 279 -3.67 10.59 1.95
N LEU A 280 -3.27 10.38 0.69
CA LEU A 280 -3.32 11.36 -0.38
C LEU A 280 -4.00 10.77 -1.61
N PRO A 281 -4.71 11.60 -2.40
CA PRO A 281 -4.96 13.02 -2.17
C PRO A 281 -6.09 13.32 -1.15
N LYS A 282 -6.95 12.33 -0.91
CA LYS A 282 -8.12 12.48 -0.04
C LYS A 282 -8.00 11.50 1.14
N PRO A 283 -7.71 11.99 2.35
CA PRO A 283 -7.50 11.12 3.50
C PRO A 283 -8.78 10.37 3.85
N GLU A 284 -8.64 9.07 4.05
CA GLU A 284 -9.71 8.18 4.47
C GLU A 284 -9.50 7.76 5.92
N SER A 285 -10.61 7.69 6.67
CA SER A 285 -10.63 7.22 8.06
C SER A 285 -11.02 5.75 8.17
N THR A 286 -11.02 5.01 7.06
CA THR A 286 -11.36 3.58 6.98
C THR A 286 -10.36 2.84 6.11
N CYS A 287 -10.15 1.55 6.39
CA CYS A 287 -9.28 0.69 5.62
C CYS A 287 -10.09 -0.29 4.77
N LYS A 288 -9.65 -0.52 3.53
CA LYS A 288 -10.27 -1.47 2.59
C LYS A 288 -9.22 -2.06 1.66
N VAL A 289 -9.52 -3.21 1.08
CA VAL A 289 -8.77 -3.71 -0.07
C VAL A 289 -9.04 -2.85 -1.31
N PHE A 290 -8.06 -2.79 -2.22
CA PHE A 290 -8.30 -2.28 -3.58
C PHE A 290 -9.22 -3.23 -4.36
N GLY A 291 -9.68 -2.84 -5.55
CA GLY A 291 -10.56 -3.68 -6.38
C GLY A 291 -12.04 -3.65 -5.98
N THR A 292 -12.46 -2.64 -5.22
CA THR A 292 -13.87 -2.48 -4.85
C THR A 292 -14.74 -2.28 -6.10
N ASN A 293 -15.85 -3.03 -6.21
CA ASN A 293 -16.79 -2.89 -7.31
C ASN A 293 -17.51 -1.53 -7.27
N ASP A 294 -17.26 -0.74 -8.31
CA ASP A 294 -17.77 0.61 -8.48
C ASP A 294 -18.60 0.79 -9.77
N LEU A 295 -19.03 -0.30 -10.43
CA LEU A 295 -19.81 -0.24 -11.68
C LEU A 295 -21.13 0.53 -11.55
N ALA A 296 -21.74 0.51 -10.36
CA ALA A 296 -22.97 1.23 -10.07
C ALA A 296 -22.71 2.67 -9.57
N SER A 297 -21.45 3.07 -9.40
CA SER A 297 -21.07 4.42 -8.96
C SER A 297 -21.10 5.39 -10.13
N ILE A 298 -21.77 6.53 -9.95
CA ILE A 298 -21.84 7.59 -10.98
C ILE A 298 -20.45 8.19 -11.25
N THR A 299 -19.60 8.27 -10.22
CA THR A 299 -18.27 8.90 -10.31
C THR A 299 -17.12 7.90 -10.27
N GLY A 300 -17.41 6.59 -10.21
CA GLY A 300 -16.41 5.54 -9.98
C GLY A 300 -15.72 5.66 -8.61
N TRP A 301 -14.73 4.82 -8.38
CA TRP A 301 -13.86 4.86 -7.20
C TRP A 301 -12.88 6.04 -7.26
N GLY A 302 -12.39 6.42 -8.45
CA GLY A 302 -11.51 7.57 -8.62
C GLY A 302 -12.18 8.94 -8.40
N GLY A 303 -13.51 9.00 -8.35
CA GLY A 303 -14.26 10.24 -8.15
C GLY A 303 -13.85 11.01 -6.89
N GLY A 304 -13.30 12.21 -7.08
CA GLY A 304 -12.81 13.06 -5.98
C GLY A 304 -11.53 12.55 -5.31
N ARG A 305 -10.84 11.59 -5.92
CA ARG A 305 -9.52 11.08 -5.50
C ARG A 305 -8.44 11.39 -6.53
N VAL A 306 -8.69 12.30 -7.47
CA VAL A 306 -7.70 12.67 -8.50
C VAL A 306 -6.78 13.73 -7.92
N ASP A 307 -5.48 13.44 -7.95
CA ASP A 307 -4.43 14.41 -7.69
C ASP A 307 -3.95 15.04 -9.00
N ALA A 308 -3.81 16.37 -9.04
CA ALA A 308 -3.43 17.11 -10.24
C ALA A 308 -1.97 16.85 -10.69
N GLN A 309 -1.09 16.46 -9.77
CA GLN A 309 0.28 16.05 -10.03
C GLN A 309 0.42 14.53 -10.16
N GLY A 310 -0.66 13.79 -9.91
CA GLY A 310 -0.68 12.33 -9.92
C GLY A 310 0.06 11.72 -8.74
N ASP A 311 0.05 12.43 -7.60
CA ASP A 311 0.70 12.02 -6.36
C ASP A 311 -0.27 11.34 -5.41
N TYR A 312 0.08 10.12 -4.99
CA TYR A 312 -0.76 9.30 -4.13
C TYR A 312 0.06 8.65 -3.01
N ALA A 313 -0.57 8.46 -1.85
CA ALA A 313 0.03 7.79 -0.71
C ALA A 313 -1.02 7.01 0.09
N TRP A 314 -0.64 5.82 0.56
CA TRP A 314 -1.48 4.96 1.39
C TRP A 314 -0.71 4.38 2.57
N ASN A 315 -1.40 4.12 3.67
CA ASN A 315 -0.91 3.17 4.66
C ASN A 315 -1.30 1.75 4.27
N LEU A 316 -0.34 0.83 4.43
CA LEU A 316 -0.56 -0.61 4.37
C LEU A 316 -0.77 -1.14 5.78
N TRP A 317 -2.02 -1.49 6.10
CA TRP A 317 -2.42 -2.08 7.37
C TRP A 317 -2.40 -3.60 7.30
N ARG A 318 -1.74 -4.23 8.27
CA ARG A 318 -1.36 -5.65 8.19
C ARG A 318 -1.71 -6.38 9.48
N PRO A 319 -2.28 -7.59 9.42
CA PRO A 319 -2.76 -8.26 10.61
C PRO A 319 -1.65 -8.97 11.38
N TYR A 320 -1.43 -8.55 12.61
CA TYR A 320 -0.52 -9.18 13.55
C TYR A 320 -1.30 -9.89 14.65
N SER A 321 -0.74 -10.96 15.18
CA SER A 321 -1.11 -11.43 16.52
C SER A 321 0.13 -11.65 17.38
N CYS A 322 -0.02 -11.49 18.69
CA CYS A 322 1.12 -11.61 19.59
C CYS A 322 0.70 -11.91 21.02
N CYS A 323 1.67 -12.38 21.80
CA CYS A 323 1.59 -12.58 23.22
C CYS A 323 2.76 -11.90 23.92
N GLN A 324 2.50 -11.32 25.10
CA GLN A 324 3.57 -10.88 25.99
C GLN A 324 4.41 -12.09 26.40
N ASP A 325 5.74 -11.96 26.30
CA ASP A 325 6.67 -12.98 26.76
C ASP A 325 6.60 -13.15 28.28
N ARG A 326 6.49 -14.39 28.73
CA ARG A 326 6.46 -14.79 30.15
C ARG A 326 7.46 -15.91 30.47
N GLY A 327 8.36 -16.27 29.54
CA GLY A 327 9.36 -17.32 29.73
C GLY A 327 9.54 -18.21 28.49
N ILE A 328 9.69 -19.51 28.71
CA ILE A 328 9.84 -20.48 27.61
C ILE A 328 8.46 -20.75 27.01
N PHE A 329 8.26 -20.47 25.73
CA PHE A 329 6.98 -20.70 25.07
C PHE A 329 6.65 -22.21 25.00
N LEU A 330 5.46 -22.58 25.46
CA LEU A 330 4.97 -23.96 25.39
C LEU A 330 4.03 -24.13 24.19
N PHE A 331 2.88 -23.47 24.22
CA PHE A 331 1.85 -23.53 23.16
C PHE A 331 0.90 -22.33 23.27
N ASN A 332 0.01 -22.18 22.28
CA ASN A 332 -1.10 -21.24 22.33
C ASN A 332 -2.43 -21.96 22.07
N ILE A 333 -3.52 -21.30 22.43
CA ILE A 333 -4.88 -21.69 22.09
C ILE A 333 -5.56 -20.46 21.49
N ASP A 334 -6.15 -20.61 20.32
CA ASP A 334 -6.94 -19.58 19.67
C ASP A 334 -8.44 -19.92 19.81
N TRP A 335 -9.22 -18.98 20.34
CA TRP A 335 -10.69 -19.10 20.34
C TRP A 335 -11.35 -18.30 19.22
N ILE A 336 -10.59 -17.44 18.54
CA ILE A 336 -10.97 -16.77 17.28
C ILE A 336 -10.00 -17.21 16.19
N ASN A 337 -10.53 -17.58 15.02
CA ASN A 337 -9.70 -17.71 13.83
C ASN A 337 -9.31 -16.30 13.36
N TYR A 338 -8.04 -15.93 13.57
CA TYR A 338 -7.53 -14.60 13.26
C TYR A 338 -6.45 -14.70 12.19
N PRO A 339 -6.49 -13.85 11.14
CA PRO A 339 -7.43 -12.75 10.92
C PRO A 339 -8.85 -13.25 10.54
N PRO A 340 -9.92 -12.53 10.93
CA PRO A 340 -11.31 -12.98 10.75
C PRO A 340 -11.85 -12.78 9.33
#